data_AF-A0A962FGW1-F1
#
_entry.id   AF-A0A962FGW1-F1
#
_cell.length_a   1.000
_cell.length_b   1.000
_cell.length_c   1.000
_cell.angle_alpha   90.00
_cell.angle_beta   90.00
_cell.angle_gamma   90.00
#
_symmetry.space_group_name_H-M   'P 1'
#
loop_
_entity.id
_entity.type
_entity.pdbx_description
1 polymer ?
#
loop_
_entity_poly.entity_id
_entity_poly.type
_entity_poly.pdbx_seq_one_letter_code
_entity_poly.pdbx_strand_id
1 'polypeptide(L)' 'HARRQAISQIKDVALVKKLFDVLGPRYKARNGGYTRVLKAGFRYGDNAAMAVIEFVDRDESAKGQDSGPVQGGDEQEAA' A
#
# COMPACT_ATOMS: atom_id res chain seq x y z
N HIS A 1 10.43 -19.20 13.48
CA HIS A 1 9.59 -18.48 14.46
C HIS A 1 8.89 -17.26 13.86
N ALA A 2 9.62 -16.28 13.31
CA ALA A 2 9.07 -15.01 12.80
C ALA A 2 7.93 -15.15 11.78
N ARG A 3 8.03 -16.05 10.78
CA ARG A 3 6.94 -16.29 9.81
C ARG A 3 5.62 -16.69 10.49
N ARG A 4 5.66 -17.53 11.54
CA ARG A 4 4.47 -17.97 12.27
C ARG A 4 3.81 -16.80 13.03
N GLN A 5 4.63 -15.94 13.64
CA GLN A 5 4.14 -14.73 14.31
C GLN A 5 3.49 -13.77 13.30
N ALA A 6 4.11 -13.56 12.13
CA ALA A 6 3.53 -12.73 11.08
C ALA A 6 2.18 -13.28 10.57
N ILE A 7 2.06 -14.61 10.40
CA ILE A 7 0.79 -15.25 10.04
C ILE A 7 -0.28 -15.01 11.10
N SER A 8 0.05 -15.08 12.40
CA SER A 8 -0.94 -14.81 13.45
C SER A 8 -1.47 -13.37 13.45
N GLN A 9 -0.67 -12.40 13.00
CA GLN A 9 -1.06 -10.99 12.95
C GLN A 9 -1.80 -10.64 11.65
N ILE A 10 -1.24 -11.03 10.50
CA ILE A 10 -1.76 -10.68 9.17
C ILE A 10 -2.94 -11.58 8.79
N LYS A 11 -2.99 -12.81 9.31
CA LYS A 11 -4.02 -13.83 9.04
C LYS A 11 -4.17 -14.23 7.57
N ASP A 12 -3.21 -13.85 6.72
CA ASP A 12 -3.14 -14.18 5.31
C ASP A 12 -1.74 -14.72 4.97
N VAL A 13 -1.70 -15.97 4.52
CA VAL A 13 -0.46 -16.68 4.20
C VAL A 13 0.22 -16.13 2.94
N ALA A 14 -0.56 -15.71 1.93
CA ALA A 14 -0.03 -15.16 0.69
C ALA A 14 0.63 -13.80 0.94
N LEU A 15 0.01 -12.95 1.76
CA LEU A 15 0.60 -11.67 2.15
C LEU A 15 1.87 -11.85 2.99
N VAL A 16 1.89 -12.81 3.91
CA VAL A 16 3.11 -13.13 4.68
C VAL A 16 4.21 -13.65 3.76
N LYS A 17 3.87 -14.48 2.77
CA LYS A 17 4.84 -14.93 1.77
C LYS A 17 5.47 -13.72 1.06
N LYS A 18 4.65 -12.77 0.57
CA LYS A 18 5.14 -11.53 -0.07
C LYS A 18 6.01 -10.69 0.89
N LEU A 19 5.64 -10.59 2.16
CA LEU A 19 6.39 -9.84 3.18
C LEU A 19 7.83 -10.35 3.29
N PHE A 20 8.03 -11.66 3.39
CA PHE A 20 9.36 -12.23 3.59
C PHE A 20 10.13 -12.44 2.29
N ASP A 21 9.45 -12.78 1.19
CA ASP A 21 10.12 -13.14 -0.07
C ASP A 21 10.41 -11.91 -0.93
N VAL A 22 9.62 -10.84 -0.82
CA VAL A 22 9.74 -9.63 -1.66
C VAL A 22 10.14 -8.41 -0.84
N LEU A 23 9.37 -8.08 0.21
CA LEU A 23 9.60 -6.84 0.96
C LEU A 23 10.84 -6.92 1.86
N GLY A 24 11.09 -8.07 2.49
CA GLY A 24 12.28 -8.29 3.32
C GLY A 24 13.59 -8.04 2.57
N PRO A 25 13.84 -8.70 1.42
CA PRO A 25 15.02 -8.44 0.59
C PRO A 25 15.10 -7.00 0.11
N ARG A 26 13.97 -6.42 -0.33
CA ARG A 26 13.89 -5.03 -0.80
C ARG A 26 14.41 -4.02 0.25
N TYR A 27 14.08 -4.23 1.52
CA TYR A 27 14.42 -3.31 2.60
C TYR A 27 15.61 -3.74 3.46
N LYS A 28 16.40 -4.72 3.03
CA LYS A 28 17.50 -5.27 3.83
C LYS A 28 18.52 -4.21 4.30
N ALA A 29 18.77 -3.18 3.50
CA ALA A 29 19.72 -2.11 3.81
C ALA A 29 19.09 -0.92 4.56
N ARG A 30 17.76 -0.91 4.77
CA ARG A 30 17.02 0.22 5.33
C ARG A 30 16.75 -0.01 6.82
N ASN A 31 17.23 0.90 7.66
CA ASN A 31 17.03 0.85 9.12
C ASN A 31 15.82 1.69 9.56
N GLY A 32 14.61 1.19 9.29
CA GLY A 32 13.37 1.88 9.65
C GLY A 32 12.84 2.83 8.56
N GLY A 33 11.63 3.36 8.76
CA GLY A 33 10.97 4.23 7.78
C GLY A 33 10.61 3.51 6.48
N TYR A 34 9.89 2.39 6.57
CA TYR A 34 9.50 1.56 5.41
C TYR A 34 8.28 2.10 4.66
N THR A 35 7.51 2.99 5.28
CA THR A 35 6.31 3.60 4.72
C THR A 35 6.42 5.12 4.68
N ARG A 36 5.66 5.74 3.77
CA ARG A 36 5.46 7.17 3.63
C ARG A 36 3.96 7.47 3.68
N VAL A 37 3.59 8.54 4.38
CA VAL A 37 2.21 9.05 4.43
C VAL A 37 2.16 10.41 3.76
N LEU A 38 1.31 10.54 2.75
CA LEU A 38 1.06 11.78 2.00
C LEU A 38 -0.35 12.27 2.32
N LYS A 39 -0.49 13.52 2.75
CA LYS A 39 -1.81 14.12 3.01
C LYS A 39 -2.58 14.24 1.70
N ALA A 40 -3.86 13.87 1.72
CA ALA A 40 -4.73 13.83 0.55
C ALA A 40 -6.01 14.65 0.73
N GLY A 41 -5.91 15.78 1.45
CA GLY A 41 -7.03 16.68 1.68
C GLY A 41 -8.12 16.08 2.57
N PHE A 42 -9.37 16.42 2.27
CA PHE A 42 -10.54 15.96 3.02
C PHE A 42 -11.51 15.23 2.11
N ARG A 43 -12.13 14.17 2.61
CA ARG A 43 -13.12 13.37 1.89
C ARG A 43 -14.41 14.17 1.70
N TYR A 44 -14.95 14.10 0.49
CA TYR A 44 -16.22 14.73 0.15
C TYR A 44 -17.38 14.10 0.95
N GLY A 45 -18.28 14.95 1.47
CA GLY A 45 -19.49 14.53 2.20
C GLY A 45 -19.36 14.52 3.73
N ASP A 46 -18.20 14.12 4.27
CA ASP A 46 -17.99 14.03 5.73
C ASP A 46 -16.77 14.80 6.25
N ASN A 47 -16.02 15.46 5.35
CA ASN A 47 -14.82 16.23 5.66
C ASN A 47 -13.78 15.42 6.47
N ALA A 48 -13.72 14.09 6.28
CA ALA A 48 -12.72 13.26 6.93
C ALA A 48 -11.32 13.55 6.35
N ALA A 49 -10.31 13.78 7.20
CA ALA A 49 -8.94 14.00 6.74
C ALA A 49 -8.38 12.73 6.08
N MET A 50 -8.00 12.83 4.81
CA MET A 50 -7.51 11.71 4.00
C MET A 50 -5.99 11.71 3.89
N ALA A 51 -5.43 10.52 3.71
CA ALA A 51 -4.03 10.34 3.40
C ALA A 51 -3.81 9.11 2.52
N VAL A 52 -2.77 9.16 1.69
CA VAL A 52 -2.26 8.03 0.94
C VAL A 52 -1.05 7.48 1.68
N ILE A 53 -1.08 6.18 2.01
CA ILE A 53 0.06 5.48 2.59
C ILE A 53 0.71 4.59 1.53
N GLU A 54 2.02 4.67 1.40
CA GLU A 54 2.79 3.88 0.44
C GLU A 54 4.09 3.34 1.04
N PHE A 55 4.64 2.33 0.39
CA PHE A 55 5.99 1.82 0.66
C PHE A 55 7.04 2.73 0.00
N VAL A 56 8.12 3.06 0.71
CA VAL A 56 9.09 4.10 0.27
C VAL A 56 9.86 3.72 -0.99
N ASP A 57 10.29 2.46 -1.12
CA ASP A 57 11.07 1.96 -2.26
C ASP A 57 10.20 1.05 -3.17
N ARG A 58 8.92 1.41 -3.33
CA ARG A 58 8.01 0.66 -4.21
C ARG A 58 8.35 0.91 -5.68
N ASP A 59 7.99 -0.05 -6.52
CA ASP A 59 8.00 0.15 -7.96
C ASP A 59 6.93 1.20 -8.34
N GLU A 60 7.36 2.27 -9.01
CA GLU A 60 6.46 3.34 -9.46
C GLU A 60 5.58 2.88 -10.63
N SER A 61 6.07 1.98 -11.47
CA SER A 61 5.32 1.43 -12.61
C SER A 61 4.15 0.55 -12.19
N ALA A 62 4.21 0.00 -10.98
CA ALA A 62 3.14 -0.79 -10.37
C ALA A 62 1.99 0.08 -9.82
N LYS A 63 2.09 1.41 -9.86
CA LYS A 63 1.02 2.31 -9.42
C LYS A 63 -0.20 2.13 -10.31
N GLY A 64 -1.35 1.80 -9.73
CA GLY A 64 -2.59 1.60 -10.48
C GLY A 64 -2.83 0.16 -10.95
N GLN A 65 -1.83 -0.73 -10.84
CA GLN A 65 -2.01 -2.15 -11.13
C GLN A 65 -2.68 -2.82 -9.92
N ASP A 66 -3.84 -3.43 -10.12
CA ASP A 66 -4.67 -4.06 -9.08
C ASP A 66 -5.08 -3.13 -7.91
N SER A 67 -4.98 -1.81 -8.08
CA SER A 67 -5.73 -0.91 -7.22
C SER A 67 -7.20 -1.13 -7.55
N GLY A 68 -7.99 -1.52 -6.56
CA GLY A 68 -9.43 -1.73 -6.68
C GLY A 68 -10.16 -0.50 -7.27
N PRO A 69 -11.50 -0.49 -7.27
CA PRO A 69 -12.29 0.45 -8.08
C PRO A 69 -11.77 1.90 -7.99
N VAL A 70 -11.37 2.42 -9.14
CA VAL A 70 -10.90 3.80 -9.28
C VAL A 70 -12.10 4.73 -9.07
N GLN A 71 -12.08 5.52 -8.00
CA GLN A 71 -13.04 6.62 -7.87
C GLN A 71 -12.63 7.71 -8.86
N GLY A 72 -13.40 7.84 -9.95
CA GLY A 72 -13.23 8.88 -10.97
C GLY A 72 -13.15 8.41 -12.43
N GLY A 73 -13.39 7.14 -12.73
CA GLY A 73 -13.37 6.63 -14.12
C GLY A 73 -14.49 7.17 -15.02
N ASP A 74 -15.55 7.77 -14.46
CA ASP A 74 -16.76 8.12 -15.23
C ASP A 74 -16.74 9.56 -15.80
N GLU A 75 -15.72 10.38 -15.54
CA GLU A 75 -15.67 11.77 -16.04
C GLU A 75 -14.85 11.97 -17.33
N GLN A 76 -14.11 10.94 -17.80
CA GLN A 76 -13.21 11.07 -18.95
C GLN A 76 -13.75 10.49 -20.27
N GLU A 77 -14.94 9.88 -20.28
CA GLU A 77 -15.58 9.33 -21.48
C GLU A 77 -16.61 10.29 -22.14
N ALA A 78 -16.73 11.53 -21.64
CA ALA A 78 -17.68 12.53 -22.13
C ALA A 78 -17.01 13.81 -22.71
N ALA A 79 -15.95 13.63 -23.52
CA ALA A 79 -15.36 14.70 -24.33
C ALA A 79 -15.19 14.27 -25.79
#